data_AF-A0A9W8YCT2-F1
#
_entry.id   AF-A0A9W8YCT2-F1
#
_cell.length_a   1.000
_cell.length_b   1.000
_cell.length_c   1.000
_cell.angle_alpha   90.00
_cell.angle_beta   90.00
_cell.angle_gamma   90.00
#
_symmetry.space_group_name_H-M   'P 1'
#
loop_
_entity.id
_entity.type
_entity.pdbx_description
1 polymer ?
#
loop_
_entity_poly.entity_id
_entity_poly.type
_entity_poly.pdbx_seq_one_letter_code
_entity_poly.pdbx_strand_id
1 'polypeptide(L)'
;MAVSIQDRTDEFRSILAQAQRRQAQSKTGAQRQSLLTAQEKSQANGNPQRQRSEFARNAAEVARGVASTMQKLERLSQLAKRKTLFDDRPVEFDELTFVIKQDMTALSGQVRTLQQMNMKQHPKAKPGIDQEGEHNSNVVLLLKDKLQNVGTDFKDVLEVRTKNMQASRSRTEQFLSSAAAQSHSSLDPSRTDSPLYQTPQRGRSPGGFGRNTNAAQQDLLSLEPSGSSALTRGGSQSDAQLLLMEEAQPQNAYIQERGRAVESIESTIQELGGIFSQLAQMVSEQGEQIQRIDANTEDVVDNVEGAQRELMKYWSRVQGNRWLVAKMFGVLMIFFLLWVLISG
;
A
#
# COMPACT_ATOMS: atom_id res chain seq x y z
N MET A 1 -11.79 27.74 -23.28
CA MET A 1 -11.86 29.01 -22.52
C MET A 1 -11.28 28.75 -21.15
N ALA A 2 -10.06 29.24 -20.87
CA ALA A 2 -9.42 29.04 -19.57
C ALA A 2 -10.11 29.95 -18.54
N VAL A 3 -10.73 29.35 -17.53
CA VAL A 3 -11.33 30.09 -16.41
C VAL A 3 -10.17 30.67 -15.60
N SER A 4 -10.01 32.00 -15.62
CA SER A 4 -9.03 32.68 -14.77
C SER A 4 -9.51 32.59 -13.32
N ILE A 5 -8.92 31.69 -12.55
CA ILE A 5 -9.12 31.63 -11.10
C ILE A 5 -8.36 32.83 -10.51
N GLN A 6 -9.02 33.98 -10.43
CA GLN A 6 -8.51 35.14 -9.70
C GLN A 6 -8.77 34.92 -8.21
N ASP A 7 -7.71 34.96 -7.42
CA ASP A 7 -7.79 34.90 -5.97
C ASP A 7 -8.42 36.20 -5.43
N ARG A 8 -9.74 36.17 -5.21
CA ARG A 8 -10.51 37.31 -4.65
C ARG A 8 -10.49 37.34 -3.12
N THR A 9 -9.60 36.57 -2.49
CA THR A 9 -9.52 36.52 -1.03
C THR A 9 -9.17 37.89 -0.43
N ASP A 10 -8.35 38.70 -1.13
CA ASP A 10 -7.97 40.03 -0.65
C ASP A 10 -9.11 41.06 -0.78
N GLU A 11 -9.86 41.01 -1.88
CA GLU A 11 -11.08 41.81 -2.04
C GLU A 11 -12.08 41.47 -0.93
N PHE A 12 -12.30 40.17 -0.67
CA PHE A 12 -13.18 39.70 0.40
C PHE A 12 -12.70 40.18 1.77
N ARG A 13 -11.41 40.07 2.09
CA ARG A 13 -10.83 40.56 3.36
C ARG A 13 -11.01 42.07 3.51
N SER A 14 -10.83 42.84 2.44
CA SER A 14 -11.00 44.30 2.47
C SER A 14 -12.46 44.69 2.74
N ILE A 15 -13.42 44.00 2.10
CA ILE A 15 -14.85 44.19 2.32
C ILE A 15 -15.25 43.80 3.74
N LEU A 16 -14.68 42.71 4.27
CA LEU A 16 -14.93 42.26 5.65
C LEU A 16 -14.41 43.27 6.67
N ALA A 17 -13.21 43.82 6.46
CA ALA A 17 -12.65 44.87 7.32
C ALA A 17 -13.49 46.16 7.26
N GLN A 18 -14.00 46.51 6.08
CA GLN A 18 -14.87 47.68 5.89
C GLN A 18 -16.25 47.47 6.52
N ALA A 19 -16.82 46.26 6.43
CA ALA A 19 -18.06 45.88 7.08
C ALA A 19 -17.91 45.87 8.62
N GLN A 20 -16.81 45.34 9.15
CA GLN A 20 -16.50 45.39 10.57
C GLN A 20 -16.34 46.83 11.08
N ARG A 21 -15.66 47.71 10.33
CA ARG A 21 -15.55 49.14 10.69
C ARG A 21 -16.91 49.83 10.67
N ARG A 22 -17.75 49.57 9.67
CA ARG A 22 -19.13 50.09 9.62
C ARG A 22 -19.99 49.55 10.77
N GLN A 23 -19.84 48.29 11.15
CA GLN A 23 -20.52 47.68 12.28
C GLN A 23 -20.00 48.19 13.63
N ALA A 24 -18.73 48.56 13.73
CA ALA A 24 -18.15 49.22 14.90
C ALA A 24 -18.63 50.67 15.02
N GLN A 25 -18.75 51.38 13.89
CA GLN A 25 -19.32 52.73 13.83
C GLN A 25 -20.83 52.74 14.08
N SER A 26 -21.58 51.70 13.70
CA SER A 26 -23.01 51.60 14.04
C SER A 26 -23.27 51.25 15.51
N LYS A 27 -22.24 50.91 16.29
CA LYS A 27 -22.34 50.61 17.73
C LYS A 27 -22.21 51.84 18.63
N THR A 28 -21.85 53.02 18.10
CA THR A 28 -21.71 54.24 18.91
C THR A 28 -23.05 54.85 19.35
N GLY A 29 -24.19 54.36 18.84
CA GLY A 29 -25.53 54.84 19.20
C GLY A 29 -26.44 53.82 19.90
N ALA A 30 -26.01 52.58 20.10
CA ALA A 30 -26.81 51.58 20.80
C ALA A 30 -25.88 50.64 21.55
N GLN A 31 -25.84 50.82 22.86
CA GLN A 31 -25.20 49.98 23.85
C GLN A 31 -25.88 48.61 23.88
N ARG A 32 -25.74 47.83 22.80
CA ARG A 32 -25.90 46.38 22.85
C ARG A 32 -24.57 45.83 23.34
N GLN A 33 -24.45 45.74 24.66
CA GLN A 33 -23.57 44.77 25.29
C GLN A 33 -23.71 43.46 24.50
N SER A 34 -22.57 42.90 24.10
CA SER A 34 -22.51 41.53 23.61
C SER A 34 -23.21 40.68 24.66
N LEU A 35 -24.40 40.16 24.36
CA LEU A 35 -25.15 39.24 25.24
C LEU A 35 -24.41 37.92 25.47
N LEU A 36 -23.26 37.76 24.83
CA LEU A 36 -22.36 36.64 24.97
C LEU A 36 -21.05 37.17 25.56
N THR A 37 -20.70 36.64 26.72
CA THR A 37 -19.42 36.79 27.39
C THR A 37 -18.31 36.34 26.43
N ALA A 38 -17.07 36.86 26.54
CA ALA A 38 -15.96 36.42 25.69
C ALA A 38 -15.79 34.89 25.65
N GLN A 39 -16.21 34.23 26.74
CA GLN A 39 -16.27 32.79 26.94
C GLN A 39 -17.34 32.07 26.09
N GLU A 40 -18.52 32.67 25.91
CA GLU A 40 -19.57 32.15 25.01
C GLU A 40 -19.22 32.40 23.54
N LYS A 41 -18.47 33.47 23.25
CA LYS A 41 -17.95 33.73 21.90
C LYS A 41 -16.87 32.72 21.51
N SER A 42 -16.04 32.25 22.46
CA SER A 42 -15.12 31.12 22.24
C SER A 42 -15.80 29.75 22.20
N GLN A 43 -17.03 29.62 22.71
CA GLN A 43 -17.83 28.41 22.53
C GLN A 43 -18.56 28.42 21.17
N ALA A 44 -18.99 29.60 20.69
CA ALA A 44 -19.59 29.78 19.38
C ALA A 44 -18.56 29.73 18.22
N ASN A 45 -17.33 30.23 18.45
CA ASN A 45 -16.17 29.90 17.63
C ASN A 45 -15.74 28.47 18.01
N GLY A 46 -16.41 27.48 17.43
CA GLY A 46 -16.18 26.07 17.71
C GLY A 46 -14.69 25.76 17.93
N ASN A 47 -14.42 25.15 19.07
CA ASN A 47 -13.09 24.75 19.51
C ASN A 47 -12.29 24.16 18.32
N PRO A 48 -11.07 24.63 17.99
CA PRO A 48 -10.26 24.07 16.88
C PRO A 48 -9.88 22.61 17.12
N GLN A 49 -10.04 22.13 18.36
CA GLN A 49 -10.11 20.72 18.73
C GLN A 49 -11.57 20.25 18.71
N ARG A 50 -12.18 20.13 17.53
CA ARG A 50 -13.15 19.04 17.36
C ARG A 50 -12.34 17.77 17.56
N GLN A 51 -12.43 17.19 18.76
CA GLN A 51 -11.88 15.86 19.01
C GLN A 51 -12.43 14.98 17.89
N ARG A 52 -11.55 14.51 17.00
CA ARG A 52 -11.92 13.63 15.90
C ARG A 52 -12.89 12.61 16.45
N SER A 53 -14.04 12.45 15.78
CA SER A 53 -15.04 11.47 16.18
C SER A 53 -14.34 10.13 16.44
N GLU A 54 -14.83 9.34 17.38
CA GLU A 54 -14.22 8.02 17.67
C GLU A 54 -14.15 7.18 16.39
N PHE A 55 -15.15 7.31 15.52
CA PHE A 55 -15.12 6.80 14.16
C PHE A 55 -13.91 7.33 13.37
N ALA A 56 -13.69 8.65 13.28
CA ALA A 56 -12.57 9.22 12.53
C ALA A 56 -11.20 8.86 13.11
N ARG A 57 -11.09 8.63 14.43
CA ARG A 57 -9.86 8.11 15.05
C ARG A 57 -9.60 6.68 14.61
N ASN A 58 -10.59 5.81 14.74
CA ASN A 58 -10.51 4.40 14.36
C ASN A 58 -10.29 4.24 12.84
N ALA A 59 -10.97 5.03 12.01
CA ALA A 59 -10.78 5.04 10.56
C ALA A 59 -9.37 5.52 10.16
N ALA A 60 -8.81 6.51 10.86
CA ALA A 60 -7.44 6.96 10.63
C ALA A 60 -6.40 5.91 11.04
N GLU A 61 -6.67 5.12 12.07
CA GLU A 61 -5.84 3.99 12.47
C GLU A 61 -5.83 2.90 11.39
N VAL A 62 -7.02 2.50 10.91
CA VAL A 62 -7.15 1.56 9.78
C VAL A 62 -6.42 2.09 8.55
N ALA A 63 -6.61 3.36 8.19
CA ALA A 63 -5.93 3.97 7.04
C ALA A 63 -4.40 3.92 7.15
N ARG A 64 -3.85 4.15 8.36
CA ARG A 64 -2.41 4.02 8.61
C ARG A 64 -1.95 2.58 8.54
N GLY A 65 -2.73 1.64 9.05
CA GLY A 65 -2.44 0.21 8.93
C GLY A 65 -2.40 -0.24 7.48
N VAL A 66 -3.39 0.17 6.66
CA VAL A 66 -3.42 -0.07 5.20
C VAL A 66 -2.21 0.54 4.49
N ALA A 67 -1.77 1.73 4.88
CA ALA A 67 -0.57 2.35 4.30
C ALA A 67 0.72 1.58 4.69
N SER A 68 0.81 1.12 5.95
CA SER A 68 1.92 0.29 6.43
C SER A 68 1.99 -1.06 5.70
N THR A 69 0.84 -1.71 5.48
CA THR A 69 0.78 -2.97 4.70
C THR A 69 1.16 -2.77 3.26
N MET A 70 0.75 -1.66 2.62
CA MET A 70 1.22 -1.30 1.27
C MET A 70 2.75 -1.19 1.20
N GLN A 71 3.38 -0.53 2.16
CA GLN A 71 4.85 -0.40 2.19
C GLN A 71 5.55 -1.75 2.35
N LYS A 72 5.02 -2.63 3.21
CA LYS A 72 5.54 -4.00 3.37
C LYS A 72 5.33 -4.82 2.10
N LEU A 73 4.17 -4.68 1.46
CA LEU A 73 3.83 -5.34 0.21
C LEU A 73 4.73 -4.89 -0.94
N GLU A 74 5.09 -3.61 -1.01
CA GLU A 74 6.04 -3.10 -2.01
C GLU A 74 7.42 -3.76 -1.84
N ARG A 75 7.91 -3.89 -0.61
CA ARG A 75 9.15 -4.63 -0.33
C ARG A 75 9.02 -6.10 -0.71
N LEU A 76 7.91 -6.75 -0.37
CA LEU A 76 7.62 -8.13 -0.77
C LEU A 76 7.60 -8.29 -2.30
N SER A 77 7.00 -7.32 -3.02
CA SER A 77 6.97 -7.29 -4.49
C SER A 77 8.36 -7.19 -5.08
N GLN A 78 9.24 -6.36 -4.50
CA GLN A 78 10.63 -6.27 -4.91
C GLN A 78 11.37 -7.60 -4.72
N LEU A 79 11.15 -8.29 -3.58
CA LEU A 79 11.72 -9.61 -3.33
C LEU A 79 11.17 -10.69 -4.29
N ALA A 80 9.86 -10.69 -4.58
CA ALA A 80 9.24 -11.63 -5.51
C ALA A 80 9.76 -11.47 -6.95
N LYS A 81 10.01 -10.23 -7.37
CA LYS A 81 10.50 -9.88 -8.71
C LYS A 81 12.00 -10.17 -8.89
N ARG A 82 12.79 -10.25 -7.83
CA ARG A 82 14.20 -10.65 -7.91
C ARG A 82 14.29 -12.12 -8.35
N LYS A 83 14.81 -12.35 -9.56
CA LYS A 83 14.92 -13.66 -10.23
C LYS A 83 16.23 -14.42 -9.92
N THR A 84 16.94 -14.07 -8.84
CA THR A 84 18.30 -14.55 -8.60
C THR A 84 18.32 -15.78 -7.71
N LEU A 85 18.87 -16.90 -8.20
CA LEU A 85 19.03 -18.18 -7.48
C LEU A 85 19.88 -18.08 -6.20
N PHE A 86 20.71 -17.04 -6.06
CA PHE A 86 21.73 -16.93 -5.01
C PHE A 86 21.49 -15.77 -4.02
N ASP A 87 20.45 -14.97 -4.24
CA ASP A 87 20.11 -13.82 -3.40
C ASP A 87 18.62 -13.84 -3.05
N ASP A 88 18.11 -15.06 -2.92
CA ASP A 88 16.75 -15.33 -2.51
C ASP A 88 16.75 -15.39 -0.97
N ARG A 89 16.03 -14.48 -0.33
CA ARG A 89 15.86 -14.47 1.13
C ARG A 89 14.48 -15.07 1.47
N PRO A 90 14.34 -16.41 1.45
CA PRO A 90 13.04 -17.05 1.67
C PRO A 90 12.46 -16.69 3.04
N VAL A 91 13.31 -16.62 4.08
CA VAL A 91 12.89 -16.24 5.43
C VAL A 91 12.27 -14.85 5.47
N GLU A 92 12.89 -13.85 4.84
CA GLU A 92 12.35 -12.48 4.80
C GLU A 92 11.03 -12.41 4.02
N PHE A 93 10.89 -13.20 2.96
CA PHE A 93 9.65 -13.31 2.20
C PHE A 93 8.53 -13.93 3.02
N ASP A 94 8.80 -15.03 3.71
CA ASP A 94 7.83 -15.76 4.52
C ASP A 94 7.39 -14.94 5.74
N GLU A 95 8.33 -14.25 6.41
CA GLU A 95 8.05 -13.31 7.50
C GLU A 95 7.17 -12.15 7.05
N LEU A 96 7.50 -11.51 5.92
CA LEU A 96 6.69 -10.42 5.37
C LEU A 96 5.31 -10.91 4.94
N THR A 97 5.22 -12.08 4.34
CA THR A 97 3.95 -12.73 3.96
C THR A 97 3.07 -12.98 5.19
N PHE A 98 3.65 -13.50 6.27
CA PHE A 98 2.94 -13.73 7.54
C PHE A 98 2.46 -12.42 8.18
N VAL A 99 3.32 -11.39 8.23
CA VAL A 99 2.97 -10.08 8.79
C VAL A 99 1.86 -9.41 7.96
N ILE A 100 1.93 -9.45 6.62
CA ILE A 100 0.90 -8.89 5.75
C ILE A 100 -0.42 -9.66 5.91
N LYS A 101 -0.37 -10.99 6.03
CA LYS A 101 -1.55 -11.82 6.31
C LYS A 101 -2.23 -11.43 7.63
N GLN A 102 -1.45 -11.27 8.69
CA GLN A 102 -1.95 -10.86 10.00
C GLN A 102 -2.57 -9.46 9.94
N ASP A 103 -1.86 -8.50 9.34
CA ASP A 103 -2.34 -7.13 9.19
C ASP A 103 -3.62 -7.08 8.33
N MET A 104 -3.70 -7.83 7.23
CA MET A 104 -4.88 -7.91 6.36
C MET A 104 -6.10 -8.45 7.13
N THR A 105 -5.91 -9.49 7.93
CA THR A 105 -6.97 -10.07 8.76
C THR A 105 -7.44 -9.07 9.81
N ALA A 106 -6.51 -8.40 10.50
CA ALA A 106 -6.83 -7.36 11.48
C ALA A 106 -7.57 -6.17 10.86
N LEU A 107 -7.09 -5.66 9.73
CA LEU A 107 -7.70 -4.55 8.99
C LEU A 107 -9.11 -4.91 8.51
N SER A 108 -9.32 -6.11 7.99
CA SER A 108 -10.65 -6.57 7.57
C SER A 108 -11.64 -6.62 8.75
N GLY A 109 -11.17 -7.01 9.94
CA GLY A 109 -11.94 -6.98 11.18
C GLY A 109 -12.29 -5.57 11.61
N GLN A 110 -11.30 -4.67 11.63
CA GLN A 110 -11.51 -3.26 12.00
C GLN A 110 -12.48 -2.53 11.05
N VAL A 111 -12.40 -2.81 9.74
CA VAL A 111 -13.33 -2.25 8.74
C VAL A 111 -14.77 -2.72 9.01
N ARG A 112 -14.99 -3.96 9.44
CA ARG A 112 -16.33 -4.44 9.87
C ARG A 112 -16.82 -3.72 11.11
N THR A 113 -15.94 -3.54 12.11
CA THR A 113 -16.30 -2.80 13.31
C THR A 113 -16.68 -1.36 12.97
N LEU A 114 -15.94 -0.70 12.06
CA LEU A 114 -16.28 0.64 11.55
C LEU A 114 -17.63 0.68 10.84
N GLN A 115 -17.93 -0.32 10.00
CA GLN A 115 -19.23 -0.43 9.36
C GLN A 115 -20.36 -0.60 10.40
N GLN A 116 -20.17 -1.48 11.39
CA GLN A 116 -21.15 -1.67 12.46
C GLN A 116 -21.32 -0.41 13.31
N MET A 117 -20.25 0.31 13.60
CA MET A 117 -20.30 1.60 14.28
C MET A 117 -21.11 2.62 13.48
N ASN A 118 -20.88 2.70 12.16
CA ASN A 118 -21.64 3.60 11.29
C ASN A 118 -23.14 3.23 11.26
N MET A 119 -23.47 1.94 11.12
CA MET A 119 -24.88 1.48 11.15
C MET A 119 -25.56 1.73 12.51
N LYS A 120 -24.83 1.63 13.63
CA LYS A 120 -25.35 1.90 14.98
C LYS A 120 -25.53 3.39 15.25
N GLN A 121 -24.61 4.23 14.77
CA GLN A 121 -24.62 5.68 14.99
C GLN A 121 -25.59 6.39 14.05
N HIS A 122 -25.78 5.89 12.82
CA HIS A 122 -26.66 6.46 11.81
C HIS A 122 -27.61 5.40 11.22
N PRO A 123 -28.58 4.89 12.02
CA PRO A 123 -29.51 3.84 11.58
C PRO A 123 -30.55 4.31 10.55
N LYS A 124 -30.68 5.63 10.33
CA LYS A 124 -31.57 6.24 9.35
C LYS A 124 -30.84 7.37 8.66
N ALA A 125 -29.94 7.05 7.72
CA ALA A 125 -29.42 7.99 6.75
C ALA A 125 -30.59 8.56 5.94
N LYS A 126 -31.24 9.61 6.45
CA LYS A 126 -32.10 10.46 5.62
C LYS A 126 -31.13 11.32 4.80
N PRO A 127 -31.17 11.23 3.46
CA PRO A 127 -30.34 12.07 2.60
C PRO A 127 -30.52 13.54 3.01
N GLY A 128 -29.41 14.23 3.25
CA GLY A 128 -29.39 15.68 3.53
C GLY A 128 -29.45 16.12 5.00
N ILE A 129 -29.73 15.24 5.98
CA ILE A 129 -29.73 15.62 7.42
C ILE A 129 -28.46 15.13 8.15
N ASP A 130 -27.97 13.93 7.80
CA ASP A 130 -26.85 13.27 8.50
C ASP A 130 -25.58 13.24 7.62
N GLN A 131 -25.03 14.42 7.32
CA GLN A 131 -23.78 14.57 6.57
C GLN A 131 -22.62 13.77 7.18
N GLU A 132 -22.59 13.60 8.50
CA GLU A 132 -21.58 12.80 9.20
C GLU A 132 -21.71 11.31 8.88
N GLY A 133 -22.93 10.78 8.76
CA GLY A 133 -23.18 9.38 8.41
C GLY A 133 -22.80 9.06 6.96
N GLU A 134 -23.11 9.97 6.04
CA GLU A 134 -22.68 9.87 4.64
C GLU A 134 -21.16 9.95 4.51
N HIS A 135 -20.51 10.91 5.19
CA HIS A 135 -19.05 10.99 5.22
C HIS A 135 -18.42 9.71 5.78
N ASN A 136 -18.92 9.21 6.91
CA ASN A 136 -18.43 7.98 7.52
C ASN A 136 -18.61 6.77 6.59
N SER A 137 -19.75 6.68 5.88
CA SER A 137 -20.01 5.64 4.88
C SER A 137 -18.99 5.69 3.73
N ASN A 138 -18.78 6.89 3.18
CA ASN A 138 -17.80 7.12 2.11
C ASN A 138 -16.37 6.77 2.54
N VAL A 139 -16.00 7.08 3.78
CA VAL A 139 -14.68 6.70 4.34
C VAL A 139 -14.56 5.17 4.45
N VAL A 140 -15.60 4.47 4.92
CA VAL A 140 -15.60 3.00 4.97
C VAL A 140 -15.47 2.40 3.57
N LEU A 141 -16.20 2.93 2.59
CA LEU A 141 -16.13 2.50 1.19
C LEU A 141 -14.71 2.65 0.63
N LEU A 142 -14.09 3.81 0.83
CA LEU A 142 -12.72 4.05 0.38
C LEU A 142 -11.71 3.13 1.06
N LEU A 143 -11.87 2.86 2.36
CA LEU A 143 -11.01 1.92 3.08
C LEU A 143 -11.16 0.49 2.57
N LYS A 144 -12.38 0.07 2.24
CA LYS A 144 -12.64 -1.25 1.63
C LYS A 144 -11.99 -1.39 0.26
N ASP A 145 -12.17 -0.39 -0.60
CA ASP A 145 -11.56 -0.37 -1.93
C ASP A 145 -10.03 -0.44 -1.83
N LYS A 146 -9.42 0.36 -0.95
CA LYS A 146 -7.97 0.28 -0.69
C LYS A 146 -7.55 -1.09 -0.17
N LEU A 147 -8.29 -1.69 0.76
CA LEU A 147 -7.97 -3.00 1.30
C LEU A 147 -8.08 -4.10 0.23
N GLN A 148 -9.06 -4.01 -0.64
CA GLN A 148 -9.22 -4.89 -1.80
C GLN A 148 -8.04 -4.75 -2.76
N ASN A 149 -7.66 -3.52 -3.12
CA ASN A 149 -6.53 -3.25 -4.01
C ASN A 149 -5.21 -3.80 -3.44
N VAL A 150 -4.90 -3.53 -2.16
CA VAL A 150 -3.73 -4.11 -1.46
C VAL A 150 -3.73 -5.63 -1.53
N GLY A 151 -4.92 -6.20 -1.42
CA GLY A 151 -5.09 -7.62 -1.45
C GLY A 151 -4.90 -8.27 -2.82
N THR A 152 -5.44 -7.65 -3.87
CA THR A 152 -5.18 -8.05 -5.25
C THR A 152 -3.70 -7.96 -5.58
N ASP A 153 -3.04 -6.83 -5.22
CA ASP A 153 -1.60 -6.66 -5.41
C ASP A 153 -0.78 -7.73 -4.67
N PHE A 154 -1.19 -8.10 -3.45
CA PHE A 154 -0.53 -9.15 -2.69
C PHE A 154 -0.71 -10.53 -3.32
N LYS A 155 -1.92 -10.86 -3.81
CA LYS A 155 -2.15 -12.08 -4.58
C LYS A 155 -1.25 -12.13 -5.82
N ASP A 156 -1.17 -11.05 -6.58
CA ASP A 156 -0.35 -10.97 -7.79
C ASP A 156 1.13 -11.18 -7.48
N VAL A 157 1.63 -10.61 -6.38
CA VAL A 157 3.01 -10.81 -5.91
C VAL A 157 3.27 -12.28 -5.54
N LEU A 158 2.33 -12.92 -4.84
CA LEU A 158 2.43 -14.34 -4.49
C LEU A 158 2.41 -15.23 -5.74
N GLU A 159 1.55 -14.94 -6.72
CA GLU A 159 1.53 -15.69 -7.99
C GLU A 159 2.84 -15.53 -8.78
N VAL A 160 3.40 -14.32 -8.84
CA VAL A 160 4.70 -14.06 -9.47
C VAL A 160 5.80 -14.85 -8.77
N ARG A 161 5.78 -14.88 -7.43
CA ARG A 161 6.73 -15.68 -6.63
C ARG A 161 6.59 -17.17 -6.91
N THR A 162 5.38 -17.71 -6.92
CA THR A 162 5.10 -19.12 -7.22
C THR A 162 5.62 -19.51 -8.60
N LYS A 163 5.34 -18.70 -9.63
CA LYS A 163 5.86 -18.91 -10.99
C LYS A 163 7.39 -18.89 -11.03
N ASN A 164 8.01 -17.96 -10.29
CA ASN A 164 9.48 -17.86 -10.21
C ASN A 164 10.09 -19.11 -9.53
N MET A 165 9.51 -19.54 -8.41
CA MET A 165 9.94 -20.75 -7.70
C MET A 165 9.77 -22.00 -8.55
N GLN A 166 8.64 -22.15 -9.24
CA GLN A 166 8.38 -23.28 -10.13
C GLN A 166 9.34 -23.30 -11.32
N ALA A 167 9.64 -22.14 -11.92
CA ALA A 167 10.63 -22.03 -12.98
C ALA A 167 12.05 -22.38 -12.48
N SER A 168 12.42 -21.94 -11.28
CA SER A 168 13.71 -22.30 -10.67
C SER A 168 13.82 -23.79 -10.36
N ARG A 169 12.74 -24.39 -9.85
CA ARG A 169 12.64 -25.83 -9.57
C ARG A 169 12.74 -26.64 -10.87
N SER A 170 11.96 -26.29 -11.90
CA SER A 170 12.00 -26.97 -13.19
C SER A 170 13.38 -26.90 -13.85
N ARG A 171 14.05 -25.74 -13.79
CA ARG A 171 15.44 -25.62 -14.26
C ARG A 171 16.37 -26.54 -13.47
N THR A 172 16.27 -26.55 -12.15
CA THR A 172 17.10 -27.41 -11.29
C THR A 172 16.85 -28.89 -11.59
N GLU A 173 15.59 -29.31 -11.75
CA GLU A 173 15.20 -30.66 -12.17
C GLU A 173 15.73 -31.03 -13.57
N GLN A 174 15.75 -30.09 -14.51
CA GLN A 174 16.36 -30.28 -15.83
C GLN A 174 17.89 -30.44 -15.73
N PHE A 175 18.55 -29.63 -14.90
CA PHE A 175 19.98 -29.79 -14.63
C PHE A 175 20.28 -31.13 -13.95
N LEU A 176 19.50 -31.52 -12.94
CA LEU A 176 19.63 -32.81 -12.24
C LEU A 176 19.40 -33.99 -13.17
N SER A 177 18.36 -33.95 -14.00
CA SER A 177 18.10 -35.03 -14.97
C SER A 177 19.18 -35.10 -16.05
N SER A 178 19.73 -33.97 -16.50
CA SER A 178 20.86 -33.96 -17.44
C SER A 178 22.18 -34.45 -16.80
N ALA A 179 22.45 -34.08 -15.55
CA ALA A 179 23.62 -34.53 -14.81
C ALA A 179 23.53 -36.02 -14.48
N ALA A 180 22.36 -36.50 -14.05
CA ALA A 180 22.09 -37.92 -13.83
C ALA A 180 22.19 -38.72 -15.14
N ALA A 181 21.68 -38.19 -16.26
CA ALA A 181 21.82 -38.83 -17.57
C ALA A 181 23.29 -38.90 -18.03
N GLN A 182 24.09 -37.86 -17.77
CA GLN A 182 25.52 -37.85 -18.06
C GLN A 182 26.30 -38.84 -17.18
N SER A 183 25.97 -38.98 -15.90
CA SER A 183 26.61 -39.98 -15.02
C SER A 183 26.30 -41.42 -15.47
N HIS A 184 25.10 -41.69 -15.97
CA HIS A 184 24.75 -43.02 -16.52
C HIS A 184 25.43 -43.35 -17.86
N SER A 185 25.92 -42.36 -18.61
CA SER A 185 26.63 -42.58 -19.88
C SER A 185 28.12 -42.96 -19.71
N SER A 186 28.66 -42.86 -18.49
CA SER A 186 30.09 -43.07 -18.20
C SER A 186 30.44 -44.46 -17.65
N LEU A 187 29.46 -45.37 -17.56
CA LEU A 187 29.67 -46.75 -17.11
C LEU A 187 29.86 -47.75 -18.28
N ASP A 188 30.54 -47.35 -19.35
CA ASP A 188 31.16 -48.30 -20.28
C ASP A 188 32.61 -48.53 -19.81
N PRO A 189 32.93 -49.67 -19.16
CA PRO A 189 34.25 -49.95 -18.59
C PRO A 189 35.37 -50.12 -19.63
N SER A 190 35.09 -49.85 -20.91
CA SER A 190 36.02 -50.05 -22.02
C SER A 190 36.57 -48.76 -22.67
N ARG A 191 36.14 -47.56 -22.24
CA ARG A 191 36.54 -46.29 -22.86
C ARG A 191 37.22 -45.34 -21.89
N THR A 192 38.52 -45.54 -21.71
CA THR A 192 39.42 -44.57 -21.08
C THR A 192 39.83 -43.48 -22.08
N ASP A 193 38.91 -42.60 -22.46
CA ASP A 193 39.25 -41.36 -23.16
C ASP A 193 39.40 -40.23 -22.15
N SER A 194 40.55 -40.21 -21.47
CA SER A 194 40.97 -39.07 -20.65
C SER A 194 41.77 -38.10 -21.53
N PRO A 195 41.35 -36.83 -21.69
CA PRO A 195 42.02 -35.86 -22.56
C PRO A 195 43.41 -35.43 -22.04
N LEU A 196 43.86 -35.97 -20.90
CA LEU A 196 45.16 -35.69 -20.29
C LEU A 196 46.28 -36.63 -20.79
N TYR A 197 45.94 -37.74 -21.47
CA TYR A 197 46.91 -38.75 -21.93
C TYR A 197 47.12 -38.78 -23.45
N GLN A 198 46.64 -37.77 -24.18
CA GLN A 198 46.82 -37.73 -25.63
C GLN A 198 48.23 -37.25 -25.99
N THR A 199 49.20 -38.16 -25.88
CA THR A 199 50.53 -38.01 -26.45
C THR A 199 50.44 -37.89 -27.98
N PRO A 200 50.96 -36.82 -28.61
CA PRO A 200 50.96 -36.72 -30.06
C PRO A 200 52.02 -37.67 -30.63
N GLN A 201 51.57 -38.72 -31.33
CA GLN A 201 52.43 -39.53 -32.18
C GLN A 201 52.97 -38.66 -33.33
N ARG A 202 54.24 -38.26 -33.23
CA ARG A 202 54.98 -37.65 -34.33
C ARG A 202 55.35 -38.70 -35.36
N GLY A 203 54.89 -38.47 -36.58
CA GLY A 203 55.20 -39.26 -37.76
C GLY A 203 56.69 -39.36 -38.05
N ARG A 204 57.02 -40.51 -38.62
CA ARG A 204 58.31 -40.98 -39.10
C ARG A 204 58.77 -40.16 -40.32
N SER A 205 59.98 -39.61 -40.29
CA SER A 205 60.75 -39.22 -41.47
C SER A 205 62.25 -39.38 -41.16
N PRO A 206 63.08 -39.88 -42.10
CA PRO A 206 64.45 -40.31 -41.81
C PRO A 206 65.49 -39.26 -42.22
N GLY A 207 66.52 -39.08 -41.39
CA GLY A 207 67.79 -38.44 -41.77
C GLY A 207 68.23 -37.30 -40.85
N GLY A 208 69.51 -37.30 -40.45
CA GLY A 208 70.18 -36.12 -39.92
C GLY A 208 71.03 -36.37 -38.68
N PHE A 209 72.35 -36.42 -38.89
CA PHE A 209 73.42 -36.50 -37.90
C PHE A 209 73.44 -35.30 -36.94
N GLY A 210 73.82 -35.51 -35.67
CA GLY A 210 74.14 -34.42 -34.76
C GLY A 210 74.49 -34.86 -33.33
N ARG A 211 75.78 -34.85 -33.00
CA ARG A 211 76.39 -35.01 -31.66
C ARG A 211 76.07 -33.82 -30.74
N ASN A 212 75.91 -34.07 -29.43
CA ASN A 212 76.60 -33.46 -28.26
C ASN A 212 75.73 -33.55 -26.98
N THR A 213 76.10 -34.32 -25.95
CA THR A 213 76.93 -33.99 -24.76
C THR A 213 76.35 -32.97 -23.76
N ASN A 214 75.89 -33.50 -22.62
CA ASN A 214 76.01 -33.04 -21.22
C ASN A 214 75.73 -31.57 -20.82
N ALA A 215 74.65 -31.38 -20.07
CA ALA A 215 74.56 -30.59 -18.82
C ALA A 215 73.33 -31.12 -18.05
N ALA A 216 73.45 -31.86 -16.93
CA ALA A 216 73.49 -31.33 -15.56
C ALA A 216 72.36 -30.31 -15.30
N GLN A 217 71.44 -30.40 -14.34
CA GLN A 217 71.32 -31.18 -13.10
C GLN A 217 70.00 -30.71 -12.45
N GLN A 218 69.16 -31.63 -11.95
CA GLN A 218 68.27 -31.50 -10.76
C GLN A 218 67.01 -32.37 -10.93
N ASP A 219 67.14 -33.57 -10.38
CA ASP A 219 66.10 -34.53 -10.04
C ASP A 219 65.82 -34.40 -8.52
N LEU A 220 64.73 -35.01 -8.05
CA LEU A 220 64.25 -35.18 -6.66
C LEU A 220 63.39 -34.07 -6.02
N LEU A 221 62.07 -34.28 -6.08
CA LEU A 221 61.21 -34.43 -4.88
C LEU A 221 59.87 -35.09 -5.29
N SER A 222 59.92 -36.43 -5.40
CA SER A 222 58.75 -37.31 -5.39
C SER A 222 58.19 -37.39 -3.97
N LEU A 223 56.93 -37.01 -3.79
CA LEU A 223 56.11 -37.37 -2.62
C LEU A 223 54.96 -38.22 -3.12
N GLU A 224 55.25 -39.50 -3.15
CA GLU A 224 54.32 -40.60 -3.32
C GLU A 224 53.57 -40.87 -2.00
N PRO A 225 52.26 -41.18 -2.04
CA PRO A 225 51.66 -42.08 -1.09
C PRO A 225 51.45 -43.43 -1.77
N SER A 226 52.41 -44.34 -1.56
CA SER A 226 52.25 -45.76 -1.87
C SER A 226 51.34 -46.36 -0.82
N GLY A 227 50.36 -47.15 -1.25
CA GLY A 227 49.84 -48.23 -0.44
C GLY A 227 48.32 -48.35 -0.41
N SER A 228 47.74 -48.97 -1.44
CA SER A 228 47.00 -50.23 -1.28
C SER A 228 46.42 -50.73 -2.61
N SER A 229 47.14 -51.70 -3.18
CA SER A 229 46.62 -52.93 -3.82
C SER A 229 45.61 -52.83 -4.96
N ALA A 230 46.14 -52.87 -6.18
CA ALA A 230 45.41 -53.12 -7.43
C ALA A 230 45.12 -54.61 -7.71
N LEU A 231 44.70 -55.43 -6.73
CA LEU A 231 44.54 -56.89 -6.95
C LEU A 231 43.31 -57.60 -6.35
N THR A 232 42.32 -56.92 -5.77
CA THR A 232 41.07 -57.59 -5.35
C THR A 232 39.96 -57.46 -6.39
N ARG A 233 40.00 -58.39 -7.36
CA ARG A 233 38.82 -58.86 -8.10
C ARG A 233 37.73 -59.31 -7.12
N GLY A 234 36.52 -58.78 -7.29
CA GLY A 234 35.27 -59.43 -6.89
C GLY A 234 34.60 -58.85 -5.65
N GLY A 235 33.54 -58.06 -5.88
CA GLY A 235 32.52 -57.78 -4.86
C GLY A 235 32.59 -56.39 -4.22
N SER A 236 32.08 -55.38 -4.92
CA SER A 236 31.17 -54.36 -4.35
C SER A 236 30.90 -53.32 -5.43
N GLN A 237 29.98 -53.65 -6.36
CA GLN A 237 29.40 -52.62 -7.24
C GLN A 237 28.29 -51.83 -6.51
N SER A 238 27.88 -52.27 -5.32
CA SER A 238 26.82 -51.62 -4.54
C SER A 238 27.31 -50.40 -3.75
N ASP A 239 28.54 -50.38 -3.24
CA ASP A 239 29.00 -49.27 -2.39
C ASP A 239 29.34 -47.99 -3.17
N ALA A 240 29.84 -48.11 -4.41
CA ALA A 240 30.08 -46.94 -5.26
C ALA A 240 28.77 -46.27 -5.72
N GLN A 241 27.69 -47.05 -5.86
CA GLN A 241 26.37 -46.52 -6.23
C GLN A 241 25.68 -45.83 -5.05
N LEU A 242 25.95 -46.27 -3.81
CA LEU A 242 25.38 -45.69 -2.59
C LEU A 242 26.06 -44.36 -2.23
N LEU A 243 27.36 -44.22 -2.48
CA LEU A 243 28.11 -42.98 -2.26
C LEU A 243 27.73 -41.87 -3.26
N LEU A 244 27.41 -42.22 -4.51
CA LEU A 244 26.89 -41.26 -5.50
C LEU A 244 25.43 -40.86 -5.20
N MET A 245 24.65 -41.76 -4.57
CA MET A 245 23.31 -41.43 -4.07
C MET A 245 23.39 -40.48 -2.87
N GLU A 246 24.42 -40.59 -2.03
CA GLU A 246 24.69 -39.67 -0.92
C GLU A 246 25.11 -38.27 -1.40
N GLU A 247 25.83 -38.13 -2.51
CA GLU A 247 26.12 -36.82 -3.14
C GLU A 247 24.89 -36.19 -3.84
N ALA A 248 23.89 -37.00 -4.20
CA ALA A 248 22.60 -36.53 -4.71
C ALA A 248 21.59 -36.15 -3.59
N GLN A 249 21.84 -36.53 -2.33
CA GLN A 249 20.98 -36.16 -1.19
C GLN A 249 20.94 -34.65 -0.87
N PRO A 250 22.06 -33.88 -0.83
CA PRO A 250 22.01 -32.45 -0.52
C PRO A 250 21.25 -31.64 -1.57
N GLN A 251 21.17 -32.11 -2.81
CA GLN A 251 20.51 -31.41 -3.91
C GLN A 251 18.99 -31.68 -3.97
N ASN A 252 18.53 -32.83 -3.46
CA ASN A 252 17.10 -33.11 -3.27
C ASN A 252 16.47 -32.24 -2.17
N ALA A 253 17.23 -31.89 -1.13
CA ALA A 253 16.76 -31.04 -0.04
C ALA A 253 16.26 -29.67 -0.54
N TYR A 254 16.96 -29.07 -1.50
CA TYR A 254 16.58 -27.78 -2.10
C TYR A 254 15.24 -27.85 -2.87
N ILE A 255 15.02 -28.92 -3.66
CA ILE A 255 13.75 -29.13 -4.36
C ILE A 255 12.60 -29.31 -3.38
N GLN A 256 12.84 -30.06 -2.30
CA GLN A 256 11.84 -30.31 -1.27
C GLN A 256 11.49 -29.04 -0.49
N GLU A 257 12.48 -28.22 -0.13
CA GLU A 257 12.29 -26.92 0.54
C GLU A 257 11.48 -25.96 -0.34
N ARG A 258 11.83 -25.85 -1.63
CA ARG A 258 11.06 -25.07 -2.62
C ARG A 258 9.63 -25.58 -2.75
N GLY A 259 9.42 -26.90 -2.72
CA GLY A 259 8.09 -27.51 -2.76
C GLY A 259 7.22 -27.11 -1.57
N ARG A 260 7.77 -27.18 -0.34
CA ARG A 260 7.08 -26.76 0.88
C ARG A 260 6.75 -25.26 0.88
N ALA A 261 7.66 -24.43 0.37
CA ALA A 261 7.42 -23.00 0.27
C ALA A 261 6.30 -22.65 -0.74
N VAL A 262 6.20 -23.37 -1.88
CA VAL A 262 5.07 -23.20 -2.81
C VAL A 262 3.74 -23.59 -2.15
N GLU A 263 3.70 -24.72 -1.44
CA GLU A 263 2.50 -25.17 -0.73
C GLU A 263 2.04 -24.17 0.34
N SER A 264 2.99 -23.58 1.08
CA SER A 264 2.70 -22.51 2.06
C SER A 264 2.13 -21.25 1.40
N ILE A 265 2.66 -20.86 0.24
CA ILE A 265 2.13 -19.74 -0.55
C ILE A 265 0.72 -20.05 -1.05
N GLU A 266 0.47 -21.26 -1.56
CA GLU A 266 -0.86 -21.68 -2.02
C GLU A 266 -1.90 -21.68 -0.90
N SER A 267 -1.56 -22.21 0.27
CA SER A 267 -2.40 -22.13 1.47
C SER A 267 -2.70 -20.67 1.84
N THR A 268 -1.70 -19.79 1.77
CA THR A 268 -1.88 -18.36 2.01
C THR A 268 -2.83 -17.72 0.99
N ILE A 269 -2.69 -18.03 -0.30
CA ILE A 269 -3.59 -17.54 -1.36
C ILE A 269 -5.03 -18.02 -1.11
N GLN A 270 -5.24 -19.28 -0.70
CA GLN A 270 -6.57 -19.82 -0.41
C GLN A 270 -7.24 -19.12 0.77
N GLU A 271 -6.50 -18.95 1.87
CA GLU A 271 -7.01 -18.24 3.05
C GLU A 271 -7.35 -16.78 2.74
N LEU A 272 -6.51 -16.11 1.96
CA LEU A 272 -6.79 -14.76 1.48
C LEU A 272 -7.98 -14.70 0.54
N GLY A 273 -8.19 -15.74 -0.28
CA GLY A 273 -9.40 -15.89 -1.08
C GLY A 273 -10.67 -15.83 -0.24
N GLY A 274 -10.66 -16.38 0.99
CA GLY A 274 -11.76 -16.26 1.94
C GLY A 274 -12.00 -14.83 2.41
N ILE A 275 -10.93 -14.10 2.75
CA ILE A 275 -11.01 -12.69 3.14
C ILE A 275 -11.48 -11.83 1.96
N PHE A 276 -11.01 -12.10 0.73
CA PHE A 276 -11.43 -11.40 -0.48
C PHE A 276 -12.86 -11.67 -0.87
N SER A 277 -13.33 -12.91 -0.78
CA SER A 277 -14.73 -13.23 -1.03
C SER A 277 -15.63 -12.42 -0.10
N GLN A 278 -15.25 -12.33 1.18
CA GLN A 278 -15.98 -11.57 2.16
C GLN A 278 -15.92 -10.05 1.92
N LEU A 279 -14.76 -9.50 1.53
CA LEU A 279 -14.64 -8.09 1.16
C LEU A 279 -15.41 -7.77 -0.13
N ALA A 280 -15.33 -8.64 -1.13
CA ALA A 280 -16.03 -8.50 -2.40
C ALA A 280 -17.54 -8.51 -2.23
N GLN A 281 -18.09 -9.40 -1.39
CA GLN A 281 -19.51 -9.38 -1.04
C GLN A 281 -19.89 -8.06 -0.36
N MET A 282 -19.06 -7.60 0.56
CA MET A 282 -19.28 -6.36 1.31
C MET A 282 -19.17 -5.10 0.44
N VAL A 283 -18.37 -5.15 -0.63
CA VAL A 283 -18.25 -4.09 -1.64
C VAL A 283 -19.39 -4.18 -2.67
N SER A 284 -19.83 -5.39 -3.07
CA SER A 284 -20.93 -5.56 -4.02
C SER A 284 -22.28 -5.15 -3.43
N GLU A 285 -22.54 -5.46 -2.16
CA GLU A 285 -23.74 -5.00 -1.44
C GLU A 285 -23.80 -3.46 -1.32
N GLN A 286 -22.65 -2.79 -1.42
CA GLN A 286 -22.52 -1.33 -1.26
C GLN A 286 -22.15 -0.64 -2.58
N GLY A 287 -22.07 -1.41 -3.67
CA GLY A 287 -21.54 -1.01 -4.98
C GLY A 287 -22.50 -0.18 -5.83
N GLU A 288 -23.69 0.15 -5.33
CA GLU A 288 -24.65 1.04 -6.00
C GLU A 288 -24.59 2.49 -5.48
N GLN A 289 -23.52 2.86 -4.77
CA GLN A 289 -23.18 4.27 -4.53
C GLN A 289 -21.84 4.59 -5.18
N ILE A 290 -21.65 4.18 -6.43
CA ILE A 290 -20.48 4.57 -7.23
C ILE A 290 -20.52 6.08 -7.44
N GLN A 291 -19.70 6.78 -6.65
CA GLN A 291 -18.93 7.96 -7.04
C GLN A 291 -19.69 9.04 -7.84
N ARG A 292 -20.95 9.33 -7.50
CA ARG A 292 -21.57 10.56 -7.97
C ARG A 292 -21.08 11.70 -7.09
N ILE A 293 -19.87 12.17 -7.38
CA ILE A 293 -19.45 13.53 -7.06
C ILE A 293 -20.57 14.50 -7.51
N ASP A 294 -21.29 14.17 -8.58
CA ASP A 294 -22.48 14.89 -9.07
C ASP A 294 -23.63 14.94 -8.05
N ALA A 295 -23.95 13.85 -7.34
CA ALA A 295 -25.06 13.83 -6.36
C ALA A 295 -24.72 14.69 -5.14
N ASN A 296 -23.50 14.57 -4.61
CA ASN A 296 -23.04 15.45 -3.53
C ASN A 296 -22.94 16.91 -4.00
N THR A 297 -22.69 17.17 -5.28
CA THR A 297 -22.68 18.54 -5.83
C THR A 297 -24.09 19.13 -5.88
N GLU A 298 -25.09 18.33 -6.28
CA GLU A 298 -26.50 18.71 -6.30
C GLU A 298 -27.02 19.04 -4.90
N ASP A 299 -26.72 18.19 -3.90
CA ASP A 299 -27.06 18.45 -2.50
C ASP A 299 -26.37 19.70 -1.93
N VAL A 300 -25.13 19.97 -2.34
CA VAL A 300 -24.41 21.19 -1.95
C VAL A 300 -25.08 22.42 -2.57
N VAL A 301 -25.48 22.35 -3.84
CA VAL A 301 -26.20 23.43 -4.53
C VAL A 301 -27.52 23.73 -3.81
N ASP A 302 -28.31 22.71 -3.48
CA ASP A 302 -29.59 22.88 -2.77
C ASP A 302 -29.42 23.53 -1.40
N ASN A 303 -28.39 23.11 -0.64
CA ASN A 303 -28.07 23.70 0.66
C ASN A 303 -27.57 25.15 0.54
N VAL A 304 -26.78 25.47 -0.50
CA VAL A 304 -26.32 26.85 -0.77
C VAL A 304 -27.49 27.74 -1.17
N GLU A 305 -28.42 27.28 -2.00
CA GLU A 305 -29.63 28.01 -2.35
C GLU A 305 -30.53 28.26 -1.12
N GLY A 306 -30.64 27.26 -0.24
CA GLY A 306 -31.32 27.41 1.06
C GLY A 306 -30.71 28.50 1.92
N ALA A 307 -29.38 28.49 2.08
CA ALA A 307 -28.64 29.51 2.83
C ALA A 307 -28.77 30.90 2.19
N GLN A 308 -28.76 31.00 0.86
CA GLN A 308 -28.98 32.25 0.14
C GLN A 308 -30.38 32.81 0.43
N ARG A 309 -31.43 31.98 0.44
CA ARG A 309 -32.79 32.40 0.79
C ARG A 309 -32.86 32.94 2.21
N GLU A 310 -32.18 32.31 3.16
CA GLU A 310 -32.13 32.80 4.54
C GLU A 310 -31.38 34.12 4.68
N LEU A 311 -30.25 34.28 3.99
CA LEU A 311 -29.50 35.53 3.93
C LEU A 311 -30.34 36.66 3.30
N MET A 312 -31.09 36.37 2.24
CA MET A 312 -32.00 37.33 1.61
C MET A 312 -33.16 37.73 2.54
N LYS A 313 -33.72 36.78 3.30
CA LYS A 313 -34.72 37.05 4.34
C LYS A 313 -34.15 37.94 5.45
N TYR A 314 -32.93 37.65 5.92
CA TYR A 314 -32.26 38.47 6.93
C TYR A 314 -31.98 39.88 6.40
N TRP A 315 -31.47 40.01 5.17
CA TRP A 315 -31.21 41.29 4.53
C TRP A 315 -32.48 42.13 4.37
N SER A 316 -33.59 41.52 3.93
CA SER A 316 -34.90 42.17 3.83
C SER A 316 -35.39 42.68 5.20
N ARG A 317 -35.24 41.87 6.26
CA ARG A 317 -35.57 42.27 7.64
C ARG A 317 -34.70 43.43 8.13
N VAL A 318 -33.40 43.43 7.84
CA VAL A 318 -32.48 44.51 8.22
C VAL A 318 -32.77 45.79 7.42
N GLN A 319 -33.07 45.68 6.13
CA GLN A 319 -33.45 46.83 5.29
C GLN A 319 -34.79 47.43 5.72
N GLY A 320 -35.77 46.61 6.11
CA GLY A 320 -37.10 47.07 6.54
C GLY A 320 -37.06 48.02 7.75
N ASN A 321 -36.07 47.87 8.64
CA ASN A 321 -35.94 48.74 9.81
C ASN A 321 -35.54 50.19 9.48
N ARG A 322 -35.08 50.49 8.26
CA ARG A 322 -34.69 51.86 7.88
C ARG A 322 -35.89 52.80 7.81
N TRP A 323 -37.07 52.30 7.44
CA TRP A 323 -38.28 53.12 7.42
C TRP A 323 -38.81 53.42 8.83
N LEU A 324 -38.61 52.50 9.78
CA LEU A 324 -38.89 52.73 11.20
C LEU A 324 -37.95 53.81 11.75
N VAL A 325 -36.66 53.76 11.45
CA VAL A 325 -35.69 54.79 11.84
C VAL A 325 -36.05 56.15 11.25
N ALA A 326 -36.45 56.21 9.97
CA ALA A 326 -36.87 57.45 9.32
C ALA A 326 -38.10 58.08 9.99
N LYS A 327 -39.09 57.27 10.39
CA LYS A 327 -40.27 57.75 11.14
C LYS A 327 -39.91 58.29 12.52
N MET A 328 -39.06 57.58 13.26
CA MET A 328 -38.60 58.05 14.58
C MET A 328 -37.80 59.35 14.47
N PHE A 329 -36.96 59.47 13.44
CA PHE A 329 -36.23 60.71 13.15
C PHE A 329 -37.17 61.86 12.76
N GLY A 330 -38.19 61.60 11.94
CA GLY A 330 -39.19 62.61 11.57
C GLY A 330 -39.97 63.13 12.77
N VAL A 331 -40.38 62.26 13.70
CA VAL A 331 -41.03 62.66 14.95
C VAL A 331 -40.08 63.52 15.80
N LEU A 332 -38.81 63.13 15.95
CA LEU A 332 -37.81 63.93 16.67
C LEU A 332 -37.59 65.30 16.02
N MET A 333 -37.58 65.39 14.68
CA MET A 333 -37.40 66.64 13.95
C MET A 333 -38.58 67.60 14.16
N ILE A 334 -39.81 67.08 14.16
CA ILE A 334 -41.02 67.86 14.48
C ILE A 334 -40.96 68.40 15.92
N PHE A 335 -40.59 67.56 16.89
CA PHE A 335 -40.41 68.00 18.28
C PHE A 335 -39.33 69.08 18.42
N PHE A 336 -38.21 68.94 17.69
CA PHE A 336 -37.15 69.94 17.68
C PHE A 336 -37.62 71.29 17.11
N LEU A 337 -38.35 71.27 15.99
CA LEU A 337 -38.91 72.50 15.40
C LEU A 337 -39.94 73.17 16.32
N LEU A 338 -40.81 72.39 16.97
CA LEU A 338 -41.75 72.92 17.96
C LEU A 338 -41.03 73.51 19.17
N TRP A 339 -39.97 72.86 19.65
CA TRP A 339 -39.16 73.37 20.76
C TRP A 339 -38.48 74.69 20.40
N VAL A 340 -37.89 74.80 19.20
CA VAL A 340 -37.27 76.06 18.72
C VAL A 340 -38.30 77.17 18.58
N LEU A 341 -39.50 76.87 18.09
CA LEU A 341 -40.57 77.86 17.90
C LEU A 341 -41.21 78.33 19.22
N ILE A 342 -41.17 77.51 20.27
CA ILE A 342 -41.66 77.85 21.61
C ILE A 342 -40.59 78.51 22.48
N SER A 343 -39.31 78.15 22.26
CA SER A 343 -38.17 78.66 23.05
C SER A 343 -37.51 79.90 22.44
N GLY A 344 -37.81 80.24 21.18
CA GLY A 344 -37.43 81.49 20.53
C GLY A 344 -38.53 82.53 20.64
#